data_AF-F8EZY7-F1
#
_entry.id   AF-F8EZY7-F1
#
_cell.length_a   1.000
_cell.length_b   1.000
_cell.length_c   1.000
_cell.angle_alpha   90.00
_cell.angle_beta   90.00
_cell.angle_gamma   90.00
#
_symmetry.space_group_name_H-M   'P 1'
#
loop_
_entity.id
_entity.type
_entity.pdbx_description
1 polymer ?
#
loop_
_entity_poly.entity_id
_entity_poly.type
_entity_poly.pdbx_seq_one_letter_code
_entity_poly.pdbx_strand_id
1 'polypeptide(L)'
;MKKHQIICLNFLFIVSIINGFTAGRADIVSGGKVKQARMSSWQDGRIIPVYVLSREINKTYIEGMYIPQGIAAYYPNQFTMNAKERRIQFENRYSYRILEKHLIQEDVWLYSVETSSTLTAPEHTKIYTIFFNRSSLVSNSGEAIQPATYALERGARMSGCTSGTVYIDSLLYNEKDKRFKAVVVVSP
;
A
#
# COMPACT_ATOMS: atom_id res chain seq x y z
N MET A 1 -50.62 -20.29 28.30
CA MET A 1 -51.91 -19.71 27.88
C MET A 1 -51.65 -18.60 26.85
N LYS A 2 -52.20 -18.78 25.64
CA LYS A 2 -52.60 -17.81 24.57
C LYS A 2 -51.77 -16.51 24.44
N LYS A 3 -50.97 -16.33 23.36
CA LYS A 3 -51.35 -15.78 22.03
C LYS A 3 -52.13 -14.46 22.15
N HIS A 4 -51.69 -13.37 21.49
CA HIS A 4 -52.40 -12.21 20.89
C HIS A 4 -51.27 -11.23 20.46
N GLN A 5 -51.17 -10.57 19.30
CA GLN A 5 -51.97 -10.42 18.09
C GLN A 5 -51.02 -9.94 16.96
N ILE A 6 -51.24 -10.45 15.75
CA ILE A 6 -50.76 -9.92 14.47
C ILE A 6 -51.82 -8.90 13.99
N ILE A 7 -51.43 -7.95 13.13
CA ILE A 7 -52.20 -7.36 12.00
C ILE A 7 -52.19 -5.81 12.00
N CYS A 8 -52.10 -5.25 10.78
CA CYS A 8 -52.19 -3.85 10.33
C CYS A 8 -50.85 -3.08 10.35
N LEU A 9 -50.33 -2.48 9.27
CA LEU A 9 -50.95 -2.09 8.00
C LEU A 9 -49.85 -1.80 6.97
N ASN A 10 -49.90 -2.48 5.82
CA ASN A 10 -49.27 -2.03 4.57
C ASN A 10 -50.18 -0.97 3.96
N PHE A 11 -49.72 0.26 3.72
CA PHE A 11 -50.32 1.25 2.80
C PHE A 11 -49.21 2.27 2.46
N LEU A 12 -48.57 2.15 1.28
CA LEU A 12 -48.86 2.89 0.03
C LEU A 12 -47.74 3.94 -0.21
N PHE A 13 -46.78 3.69 -1.11
CA PHE A 13 -46.78 3.99 -2.55
C PHE A 13 -46.73 5.49 -2.92
N ILE A 14 -45.65 5.84 -3.64
CA ILE A 14 -45.54 6.83 -4.74
C ILE A 14 -45.80 8.31 -4.42
N VAL A 15 -44.79 9.16 -4.71
CA VAL A 15 -44.84 10.42 -5.49
C VAL A 15 -43.39 10.81 -5.86
N SER A 16 -42.95 10.53 -7.10
CA SER A 16 -42.58 11.52 -8.16
C SER A 16 -41.15 12.06 -8.05
N ILE A 17 -40.17 11.67 -8.88
CA ILE A 17 -39.89 12.10 -10.28
C ILE A 17 -40.30 13.55 -10.56
N ILE A 18 -39.31 14.42 -10.82
CA ILE A 18 -39.21 15.39 -11.94
C ILE A 18 -38.21 16.52 -11.56
N ASN A 19 -37.30 16.81 -12.51
CA ASN A 19 -36.41 17.98 -12.72
C ASN A 19 -34.93 17.57 -12.74
N GLY A 20 -34.16 17.73 -13.81
CA GLY A 20 -34.42 18.38 -15.10
C GLY A 20 -33.14 18.30 -15.94
N PHE A 21 -33.34 18.18 -17.25
CA PHE A 21 -32.35 18.19 -18.32
C PHE A 21 -31.77 19.61 -18.49
N THR A 22 -30.45 19.78 -18.59
CA THR A 22 -29.83 20.82 -19.42
C THR A 22 -28.51 20.33 -20.02
N ALA A 23 -28.43 20.47 -21.34
CA ALA A 23 -27.35 20.08 -22.21
C ALA A 23 -26.20 21.12 -22.24
N GLY A 24 -25.00 20.63 -22.58
CA GLY A 24 -24.09 21.29 -23.52
C GLY A 24 -23.21 22.44 -23.01
N ARG A 25 -21.92 22.14 -22.82
CA ARG A 25 -20.84 22.98 -23.39
C ARG A 25 -19.55 22.19 -23.50
N ALA A 26 -19.00 22.16 -24.72
CA ALA A 26 -17.64 21.75 -24.99
C ALA A 26 -16.71 22.89 -24.58
N ASP A 27 -15.78 22.65 -23.66
CA ASP A 27 -14.68 23.55 -23.37
C ASP A 27 -13.35 22.85 -23.72
N ILE A 28 -12.91 23.17 -24.94
CA ILE A 28 -11.58 23.70 -25.27
C ILE A 28 -10.40 23.11 -24.51
N VAL A 29 -9.58 22.39 -25.29
CA VAL A 29 -8.16 22.08 -25.04
C VAL A 29 -7.42 23.34 -24.55
N SER A 30 -6.98 23.30 -23.31
CA SER A 30 -5.97 24.21 -22.76
C SER A 30 -4.73 23.39 -22.44
N GLY A 31 -3.74 23.48 -23.33
CA GLY A 31 -2.40 22.92 -23.16
C GLY A 31 -1.67 23.63 -22.02
N GLY A 32 -1.93 23.22 -20.79
CA GLY A 32 -1.07 23.54 -19.66
C GLY A 32 0.18 22.67 -19.74
N LYS A 33 1.33 23.26 -20.05
CA LYS A 33 2.62 22.67 -19.67
C LYS A 33 2.58 22.49 -18.16
N VAL A 34 2.31 21.28 -17.70
CA VAL A 34 2.46 20.90 -16.30
C VAL A 34 3.92 21.16 -15.98
N LYS A 35 4.20 22.22 -15.20
CA LYS A 35 5.50 22.41 -14.57
C LYS A 35 5.72 21.18 -13.70
N GLN A 36 6.52 20.26 -14.22
CA GLN A 36 7.00 19.09 -13.50
C GLN A 36 7.59 19.59 -12.18
N ALA A 37 6.93 19.25 -11.08
CA ALA A 37 7.38 19.63 -9.76
C ALA A 37 8.81 19.12 -9.59
N ARG A 38 9.72 20.04 -9.25
CA ARG A 38 11.12 19.73 -9.00
C ARG A 38 11.17 18.64 -7.93
N MET A 39 11.67 17.46 -8.30
CA MET A 39 11.67 16.30 -7.43
C MET A 39 12.61 16.54 -6.26
N SER A 40 12.07 16.53 -5.04
CA SER A 40 12.87 16.60 -3.82
C SER A 40 13.62 15.29 -3.65
N SER A 41 14.94 15.35 -3.55
CA SER A 41 15.74 14.23 -3.08
C SER A 41 15.30 13.86 -1.65
N TRP A 42 15.31 12.57 -1.32
CA TRP A 42 14.98 12.11 0.05
C TRP A 42 16.19 12.16 0.99
N GLN A 43 16.99 13.21 0.81
CA GLN A 43 18.20 13.45 1.58
C GLN A 43 17.88 13.91 3.00
N ASP A 44 16.77 14.61 3.18
CA ASP A 44 16.25 14.98 4.50
C ASP A 44 15.71 13.73 5.20
N GLY A 45 16.11 13.53 6.45
CA GLY A 45 15.69 12.37 7.23
C GLY A 45 14.17 12.21 7.27
N ARG A 46 13.66 10.98 7.09
CA ARG A 46 12.23 10.66 7.09
C ARG A 46 11.92 9.59 8.12
N ILE A 47 10.82 9.77 8.85
CA ILE A 47 10.27 8.75 9.74
C ILE A 47 9.23 7.95 8.94
N ILE A 48 9.44 6.65 8.80
CA ILE A 48 8.56 5.74 8.07
C ILE A 48 8.03 4.62 8.99
N PRO A 49 6.78 4.17 8.78
CA PRO A 49 6.22 3.03 9.50
C PRO A 49 6.58 1.71 8.80
N VAL A 50 7.38 0.85 9.42
CA VAL A 50 7.76 -0.45 8.83
C VAL A 50 7.00 -1.57 9.55
N TYR A 51 6.13 -2.26 8.80
CA TYR A 51 5.36 -3.39 9.30
C TYR A 51 6.08 -4.70 9.01
N VAL A 52 6.24 -5.52 10.04
CA VAL A 52 6.89 -6.83 9.94
C VAL A 52 5.99 -7.89 10.53
N LEU A 53 5.84 -9.00 9.80
CA LEU A 53 5.18 -10.20 10.32
C LEU A 53 6.22 -11.14 10.92
N SER A 54 6.00 -11.54 12.18
CA SER A 54 6.81 -12.53 12.88
C SER A 54 5.97 -13.72 13.33
N ARG A 55 6.24 -14.89 12.76
CA ARG A 55 5.64 -16.15 13.24
C ARG A 55 6.33 -16.69 14.50
N GLU A 56 7.48 -16.16 14.89
CA GLU A 56 8.35 -16.71 15.94
C GLU A 56 8.42 -15.84 17.20
N ILE A 57 8.67 -16.51 18.33
CA ILE A 57 8.89 -15.92 19.66
C ILE A 57 10.24 -15.18 19.72
N ASN A 58 11.19 -15.51 18.85
CA ASN A 58 12.56 -14.98 18.89
C ASN A 58 12.72 -13.66 18.11
N LYS A 59 12.37 -12.57 18.79
CA LYS A 59 12.27 -11.19 18.25
C LYS A 59 13.51 -10.69 17.50
N THR A 60 14.72 -11.13 17.87
CA THR A 60 15.98 -10.60 17.31
C THR A 60 16.27 -11.09 15.89
N TYR A 61 15.82 -12.29 15.52
CA TYR A 61 16.01 -12.86 14.19
C TYR A 61 15.22 -12.08 13.11
N ILE A 62 14.05 -11.57 13.49
CA ILE A 62 13.14 -10.80 12.63
C ILE A 62 13.74 -9.44 12.26
N GLU A 63 14.40 -8.78 13.21
CA GLU A 63 14.94 -7.43 13.01
C GLU A 63 16.07 -7.41 11.98
N GLY A 64 16.98 -8.40 12.03
CA GLY A 64 18.13 -8.47 11.12
C GLY A 64 17.77 -8.81 9.67
N MET A 65 16.63 -9.47 9.43
CA MET A 65 16.27 -9.97 8.10
C MET A 65 15.18 -9.15 7.41
N TYR A 66 14.12 -8.78 8.12
CA TYR A 66 12.91 -8.22 7.49
C TYR A 66 12.83 -6.71 7.55
N ILE A 67 13.41 -6.07 8.56
CA ILE A 67 13.39 -4.60 8.67
C ILE A 67 14.14 -3.94 7.50
N PRO A 68 15.37 -4.36 7.13
CA PRO A 68 16.05 -3.78 5.99
C PRO A 68 15.21 -3.86 4.71
N GLN A 69 14.61 -5.00 4.41
CA GLN A 69 13.75 -5.16 3.23
C GLN A 69 12.49 -4.30 3.30
N GLY A 70 11.86 -4.22 4.47
CA GLY A 70 10.70 -3.36 4.71
C GLY A 70 11.01 -1.87 4.53
N ILE A 71 12.20 -1.42 4.93
CA ILE A 71 12.70 -0.06 4.69
C ILE A 71 12.98 0.16 3.21
N ALA A 72 13.72 -0.76 2.58
CA ALA A 72 14.07 -0.67 1.15
C ALA A 72 12.83 -0.47 0.28
N ALA A 73 11.70 -1.06 0.65
CA ALA A 73 10.45 -0.91 -0.07
C ALA A 73 9.92 0.53 -0.17
N TYR A 74 10.31 1.43 0.73
CA TYR A 74 9.95 2.88 0.67
C TYR A 74 10.82 3.68 -0.29
N TYR A 75 11.78 3.02 -0.94
CA TYR A 75 12.67 3.60 -1.92
C TYR A 75 12.51 2.91 -3.29
N PRO A 76 12.92 3.55 -4.40
CA PRO A 76 12.78 3.00 -5.74
C PRO A 76 13.60 1.73 -5.88
N ASN A 77 12.90 0.63 -6.10
CA ASN A 77 13.49 -0.67 -6.36
C ASN A 77 13.20 -1.07 -7.79
N GLN A 78 14.21 -1.63 -8.47
CA GLN A 78 14.02 -2.14 -9.83
C GLN A 78 13.18 -3.40 -9.77
N PHE A 79 12.25 -3.56 -10.71
CA PHE A 79 11.50 -4.80 -10.85
C PHE A 79 11.51 -5.31 -12.29
N THR A 80 11.36 -6.62 -12.42
CA THR A 80 11.10 -7.30 -13.70
C THR A 80 10.00 -8.34 -13.51
N MET A 81 9.07 -8.40 -14.46
CA MET A 81 7.96 -9.35 -14.50
C MET A 81 7.89 -10.00 -15.88
N ASN A 82 7.98 -11.32 -15.91
CA ASN A 82 7.67 -12.11 -17.09
C ASN A 82 6.82 -13.33 -16.69
N ALA A 83 6.47 -14.17 -17.68
CA ALA A 83 5.62 -15.33 -17.45
C ALA A 83 6.25 -16.39 -16.51
N LYS A 84 7.58 -16.43 -16.41
CA LYS A 84 8.34 -17.43 -15.65
C LYS A 84 8.90 -16.90 -14.34
N GLU A 85 9.12 -15.59 -14.24
CA GLU A 85 9.92 -14.99 -13.18
C GLU A 85 9.43 -13.59 -12.80
N ARG A 86 9.52 -13.31 -11.49
CA ARG A 86 9.23 -12.02 -10.88
C ARG A 86 10.38 -11.69 -9.95
N ARG A 87 11.04 -10.57 -10.17
CA ARG A 87 12.16 -10.12 -9.34
C ARG A 87 11.96 -8.67 -8.97
N ILE A 88 12.17 -8.37 -7.69
CA ILE A 88 12.35 -7.03 -7.17
C ILE A 88 13.75 -6.99 -6.59
N GLN A 89 14.57 -6.06 -7.06
CA GLN A 89 15.91 -5.85 -6.57
C GLN A 89 15.88 -4.71 -5.56
N PHE A 90 16.12 -5.05 -4.30
CA PHE A 90 16.16 -4.07 -3.22
C PHE A 90 17.48 -3.29 -3.22
N GLU A 91 17.37 -1.97 -3.28
CA GLU A 91 18.51 -1.05 -3.25
C GLU A 91 18.89 -0.71 -1.80
N ASN A 92 20.18 -0.79 -1.44
CA ASN A 92 20.64 -0.55 -0.06
C ASN A 92 21.34 0.81 0.13
N ARG A 93 20.93 1.83 -0.61
CA ARG A 93 21.51 3.19 -0.55
C ARG A 93 20.77 4.10 0.43
N TYR A 94 20.57 3.60 1.64
CA TYR A 94 19.95 4.32 2.75
C TYR A 94 20.63 3.97 4.06
N SER A 95 20.57 4.89 5.02
CA SER A 95 20.87 4.63 6.43
C SER A 95 19.57 4.65 7.22
N TYR A 96 19.54 3.94 8.35
CA TYR A 96 18.36 3.93 9.19
C TYR A 96 18.69 3.77 10.68
N ARG A 97 17.76 4.22 11.51
CA ARG A 97 17.74 4.04 12.96
C ARG A 97 16.31 3.70 13.39
N ILE A 98 16.17 2.60 14.12
CA ILE A 98 14.90 2.24 14.75
C ILE A 98 14.69 3.19 15.94
N LEU A 99 13.59 3.94 15.92
CA LEU A 99 13.21 4.84 17.01
C LEU A 99 12.35 4.09 18.03
N GLU A 100 11.33 3.40 17.54
CA GLU A 100 10.34 2.71 18.37
C GLU A 100 9.87 1.42 17.72
N LYS A 101 9.37 0.50 18.53
CA LYS A 101 8.69 -0.71 18.07
C LYS A 101 7.49 -1.04 18.95
N HIS A 102 6.40 -1.43 18.31
CA HIS A 102 5.13 -1.72 18.95
C HIS A 102 4.53 -3.00 18.37
N LEU A 103 4.08 -3.91 19.22
CA LEU A 103 3.29 -5.06 18.79
C LEU A 103 1.85 -4.59 18.62
N ILE A 104 1.34 -4.66 17.40
CA ILE A 104 -0.04 -4.24 17.10
C ILE A 104 -1.02 -5.38 17.38
N GLN A 105 -0.77 -6.55 16.79
CA GLN A 105 -1.70 -7.67 16.88
C GLN A 105 -0.99 -8.99 16.61
N GLU A 106 -1.05 -9.93 17.56
CA GLU A 106 -0.48 -11.30 17.47
C GLU A 106 0.97 -11.35 16.95
N ASP A 107 1.16 -11.27 15.63
CA ASP A 107 2.40 -11.36 14.89
C ASP A 107 2.78 -10.10 14.09
N VAL A 108 1.96 -9.04 14.12
CA VAL A 108 2.18 -7.79 13.40
C VAL A 108 2.94 -6.80 14.27
N TRP A 109 4.20 -6.57 13.94
CA TRP A 109 5.04 -5.55 14.56
C TRP A 109 5.07 -4.29 13.70
N LEU A 110 5.00 -3.12 14.34
CA LEU A 110 5.23 -1.83 13.71
C LEU A 110 6.50 -1.21 14.29
N TYR A 111 7.42 -0.88 13.41
CA TYR A 111 8.63 -0.14 13.72
C TYR A 111 8.50 1.29 13.20
N SER A 112 8.79 2.27 14.05
CA SER A 112 9.01 3.65 13.64
C SER A 112 10.49 3.80 13.32
N VAL A 113 10.81 4.05 12.06
CA VAL A 113 12.20 4.06 11.57
C VAL A 113 12.53 5.42 10.99
N GLU A 114 13.56 6.05 11.52
CA GLU A 114 14.18 7.21 10.90
C GLU A 114 15.15 6.74 9.82
N THR A 115 15.08 7.37 8.65
CA THR A 115 15.82 6.97 7.46
C THR A 115 16.41 8.18 6.75
N SER A 116 17.54 8.02 6.08
CA SER A 116 18.08 9.00 5.13
C SER A 116 18.56 8.26 3.89
N SER A 117 18.39 8.84 2.70
CA SER A 117 18.83 8.21 1.46
C SER A 117 19.31 9.23 0.43
N THR A 118 20.23 8.78 -0.41
CA THR A 118 20.68 9.52 -1.59
C THR A 118 19.85 9.22 -2.83
N LEU A 119 18.88 8.30 -2.73
CA LEU A 119 17.97 7.97 -3.82
C LEU A 119 16.99 9.12 -4.07
N THR A 120 16.65 9.31 -5.33
CA THR A 120 15.62 10.25 -5.77
C THR A 120 14.42 9.46 -6.26
N ALA A 121 13.22 10.04 -6.12
CA ALA A 121 12.05 9.48 -6.75
C ALA A 121 12.27 9.31 -8.27
N PRO A 122 11.59 8.38 -8.94
CA PRO A 122 11.58 8.29 -10.39
C PRO A 122 10.57 9.27 -11.00
N GLU A 123 10.80 9.67 -12.26
CA GLU A 123 9.87 10.47 -13.06
C GLU A 123 8.74 9.60 -13.63
N HIS A 124 7.69 10.23 -14.19
CA HIS A 124 6.61 9.53 -14.92
C HIS A 124 5.93 8.38 -14.17
N THR A 125 5.55 8.63 -12.90
CA THR A 125 4.99 7.61 -12.03
C THR A 125 3.47 7.45 -12.15
N LYS A 126 2.98 6.26 -11.82
CA LYS A 126 1.57 5.92 -11.60
C LYS A 126 1.38 5.41 -10.18
N ILE A 127 0.23 5.73 -9.59
CA ILE A 127 -0.09 5.40 -8.19
C ILE A 127 -1.18 4.33 -8.15
N TYR A 128 -0.97 3.30 -7.32
CA TYR A 128 -1.89 2.19 -7.11
C TYR A 128 -2.20 2.06 -5.63
N THR A 129 -3.49 2.04 -5.28
CA THR A 129 -3.94 1.74 -3.92
C THR A 129 -4.32 0.27 -3.83
N ILE A 130 -3.74 -0.44 -2.87
CA ILE A 130 -3.87 -1.88 -2.70
C ILE A 130 -4.39 -2.16 -1.30
N PHE A 131 -5.41 -3.00 -1.21
CA PHE A 131 -5.93 -3.51 0.05
C PHE A 131 -5.72 -5.01 0.12
N PHE A 132 -5.19 -5.50 1.24
CA PHE A 132 -4.97 -6.93 1.43
C PHE A 132 -5.06 -7.34 2.91
N ASN A 133 -5.62 -8.51 3.15
CA ASN A 133 -5.81 -9.03 4.50
C ASN A 133 -4.51 -9.62 5.03
N ARG A 134 -4.34 -9.65 6.37
CA ARG A 134 -3.21 -10.35 7.00
C ARG A 134 -3.11 -11.81 6.57
N SER A 135 -4.25 -12.48 6.34
CA SER A 135 -4.28 -13.88 5.87
C SER A 135 -3.61 -14.09 4.51
N SER A 136 -3.52 -13.06 3.66
CA SER A 136 -2.86 -13.14 2.35
C SER A 136 -1.33 -13.24 2.45
N LEU A 137 -0.77 -12.99 3.64
CA LEU A 137 0.66 -12.92 3.89
C LEU A 137 1.23 -14.20 4.51
N VAL A 138 0.35 -15.14 4.89
CA VAL A 138 0.76 -16.42 5.46
C VAL A 138 1.00 -17.38 4.30
N SER A 139 2.26 -17.79 4.07
CA SER A 139 2.54 -18.82 3.07
C SER A 139 2.29 -20.23 3.62
N ASN A 140 1.95 -21.16 2.71
CA ASN A 140 1.81 -22.58 3.03
C ASN A 140 3.15 -23.22 3.45
N SER A 141 4.29 -22.62 3.10
CA SER A 141 5.64 -23.13 3.40
C SER A 141 6.17 -22.73 4.78
N GLY A 142 5.42 -21.95 5.57
CA GLY A 142 5.83 -21.58 6.93
C GLY A 142 6.26 -20.13 7.07
N GLU A 143 6.88 -19.56 6.03
CA GLU A 143 7.44 -18.21 6.02
C GLU A 143 6.36 -17.15 5.75
N ALA A 144 6.33 -16.07 6.54
CA ALA A 144 5.43 -14.96 6.30
C ALA A 144 5.98 -14.07 5.19
N ILE A 145 5.17 -13.78 4.17
CA ILE A 145 5.51 -12.78 3.15
C ILE A 145 5.38 -11.41 3.83
N GLN A 146 6.45 -10.61 3.78
CA GLN A 146 6.43 -9.31 4.43
C GLN A 146 5.42 -8.36 3.75
N PRO A 147 4.64 -7.58 4.52
CA PRO A 147 3.58 -6.72 3.99
C PRO A 147 4.04 -5.77 2.88
N ALA A 148 5.21 -5.16 3.07
CA ALA A 148 5.78 -4.21 2.12
C ALA A 148 6.13 -4.88 0.78
N THR A 149 6.84 -6.01 0.82
CA THR A 149 7.20 -6.80 -0.36
C THR A 149 5.96 -7.25 -1.13
N TYR A 150 4.95 -7.75 -0.42
CA TYR A 150 3.68 -8.13 -1.03
C TYR A 150 3.01 -6.96 -1.76
N ALA A 151 3.00 -5.77 -1.15
CA ALA A 151 2.42 -4.58 -1.77
C ALA A 151 3.15 -4.20 -3.06
N LEU A 152 4.50 -4.17 -3.06
CA LEU A 152 5.29 -3.86 -4.24
C LEU A 152 4.98 -4.82 -5.40
N GLU A 153 4.98 -6.13 -5.14
CA GLU A 153 4.69 -7.14 -6.16
C GLU A 153 3.29 -6.98 -6.76
N ARG A 154 2.30 -6.67 -5.92
CA ARG A 154 0.93 -6.42 -6.36
C ARG A 154 0.84 -5.14 -7.19
N GLY A 155 1.52 -4.06 -6.78
CA GLY A 155 1.55 -2.81 -7.52
C GLY A 155 2.22 -2.94 -8.88
N ALA A 156 3.39 -3.59 -8.93
CA ALA A 156 4.08 -3.91 -10.18
C ALA A 156 3.21 -4.77 -11.11
N ARG A 157 2.47 -5.75 -10.58
CA ARG A 157 1.53 -6.54 -11.39
C ARG A 157 0.38 -5.72 -11.94
N MET A 158 -0.21 -4.87 -11.10
CA MET A 158 -1.35 -4.03 -11.47
C MET A 158 -0.99 -2.97 -12.52
N SER A 159 0.28 -2.58 -12.60
CA SER A 159 0.72 -1.61 -13.60
C SER A 159 0.74 -2.15 -15.04
N GLY A 160 0.84 -3.48 -15.19
CA GLY A 160 1.01 -4.13 -16.49
C GLY A 160 2.41 -3.94 -17.10
N CYS A 161 3.34 -3.30 -16.39
CA CYS A 161 4.71 -3.12 -16.84
C CYS A 161 5.51 -4.42 -16.69
N THR A 162 6.36 -4.74 -17.67
CA THR A 162 7.29 -5.88 -17.60
C THR A 162 8.57 -5.56 -16.85
N SER A 163 8.89 -4.27 -16.70
CA SER A 163 10.03 -3.77 -15.94
C SER A 163 9.77 -2.33 -15.52
N GLY A 164 10.56 -1.83 -14.58
CA GLY A 164 10.53 -0.43 -14.15
C GLY A 164 11.00 -0.28 -12.72
N THR A 165 10.59 0.80 -12.06
CA THR A 165 10.82 1.02 -10.63
C THR A 165 9.53 0.99 -9.84
N VAL A 166 9.60 0.48 -8.61
CA VAL A 166 8.45 0.41 -7.69
C VAL A 166 8.88 0.76 -6.27
N TYR A 167 8.03 1.50 -5.56
CA TYR A 167 8.21 1.83 -4.15
C TYR A 167 6.88 2.08 -3.43
N ILE A 168 6.90 2.04 -2.11
CA ILE A 168 5.78 2.36 -1.24
C ILE A 168 5.84 3.84 -0.89
N ASP A 169 4.73 4.54 -1.14
CA ASP A 169 4.51 5.88 -0.60
C ASP A 169 3.95 5.81 0.83
N SER A 170 2.98 4.92 1.05
CA SER A 170 2.45 4.64 2.40
C SER A 170 1.98 3.20 2.55
N LEU A 171 2.12 2.67 3.76
CA LEU A 171 1.56 1.37 4.18
C LEU A 171 0.98 1.57 5.57
N LEU A 172 -0.26 1.14 5.77
CA LEU A 172 -0.97 1.26 7.03
C LEU A 172 -1.70 -0.05 7.33
N TYR A 173 -1.67 -0.47 8.59
CA TYR A 173 -2.49 -1.58 9.08
C TYR A 173 -3.71 -1.06 9.83
N ASN A 174 -4.90 -1.53 9.44
CA ASN A 174 -6.13 -1.29 10.18
C ASN A 174 -6.44 -2.51 11.05
N GLU A 175 -6.33 -2.34 12.37
CA GLU A 175 -6.57 -3.39 13.38
C GLU A 175 -8.00 -3.88 13.42
N LYS A 176 -8.97 -2.97 13.23
CA LYS A 176 -10.41 -3.29 13.26
C LYS A 176 -10.79 -4.20 12.09
N ASP A 177 -10.25 -3.90 10.91
CA ASP A 177 -10.54 -4.65 9.68
C ASP A 177 -9.53 -5.79 9.42
N LYS A 178 -8.47 -5.89 10.23
CA LYS A 178 -7.31 -6.78 10.05
C LYS A 178 -6.73 -6.74 8.63
N ARG A 179 -6.60 -5.53 8.09
CA ARG A 179 -6.29 -5.29 6.67
C ARG A 179 -5.26 -4.20 6.49
N PHE A 180 -4.34 -4.44 5.57
CA PHE A 180 -3.37 -3.45 5.12
C PHE A 180 -3.95 -2.60 3.99
N LYS A 181 -3.61 -1.31 4.01
CA LYS A 181 -3.76 -0.38 2.89
C LYS A 181 -2.37 0.08 2.48
N ALA A 182 -1.98 -0.18 1.24
CA ALA A 182 -0.73 0.29 0.66
C ALA A 182 -1.00 1.26 -0.49
N VAL A 183 -0.21 2.32 -0.58
CA VAL A 183 -0.10 3.19 -1.75
C VAL A 183 1.25 2.89 -2.38
N VAL A 184 1.23 2.32 -3.57
CA VAL A 184 2.40 1.87 -4.32
C VAL A 184 2.56 2.74 -5.54
N VAL A 185 3.78 3.20 -5.77
CA VAL A 185 4.14 4.03 -6.91
C VAL A 185 4.98 3.20 -7.86
N VAL A 186 4.62 3.22 -9.14
CA VAL A 186 5.33 2.49 -10.20
C VAL A 186 5.72 3.47 -11.30
N SER A 187 6.98 3.47 -11.70
CA SER A 187 7.42 4.06 -12.98
C SER A 187 7.78 2.91 -13.93
N PRO A 188 7.34 2.97 -15.21
CA PRO A 188 7.89 2.12 -16.26
C PRO A 188 9.41 2.29 -16.43
#